data_AF-A0A4U0Z594-F1
#
_entry.id   AF-A0A4U0Z594-F1
#
_cell.length_a   1.000
_cell.length_b   1.000
_cell.length_c   1.000
_cell.angle_alpha   90.00
_cell.angle_beta   90.00
_cell.angle_gamma   90.00
#
_symmetry.space_group_name_H-M   'P 1'
#
loop_
_entity.id
_entity.type
_entity.pdbx_description
1 polymer ?
#
loop_
_entity_poly.entity_id
_entity_poly.type
_entity_poly.pdbx_seq_one_letter_code
_entity_poly.pdbx_strand_id
1 'polypeptide(L)'
;MTNDTWVQMRDGLQQRVGRNNFVTWIEPLKLAGVGEGVARFEVPTVFFGDWVSRNFGDHIRLHLAEGGAAVERLEFAVAPRRAPPASP
;
A
#
# COMPACT_ATOMS: atom_id res chain seq x y z
N MET A 1 5.05 -9.73 -8.27
CA MET A 1 3.76 -9.07 -8.58
C MET A 1 4.04 -7.73 -9.22
N THR A 2 3.37 -7.42 -10.32
CA THR A 2 3.49 -6.13 -11.01
C THR A 2 2.57 -5.10 -10.38
N ASN A 3 2.83 -3.82 -10.67
CA ASN A 3 2.01 -2.69 -10.23
C ASN A 3 0.55 -2.84 -10.72
N ASP A 4 0.33 -3.53 -11.85
CA ASP A 4 -0.99 -3.83 -12.41
C ASP A 4 -1.89 -4.65 -11.49
N THR A 5 -1.32 -5.60 -10.74
CA THR A 5 -2.07 -6.41 -9.76
C THR A 5 -2.60 -5.52 -8.63
N TRP A 6 -1.80 -4.56 -8.16
CA TRP A 6 -2.23 -3.58 -7.16
C TRP A 6 -3.35 -2.68 -7.70
N VAL A 7 -3.23 -2.21 -8.95
CA VAL A 7 -4.26 -1.37 -9.58
C VAL A 7 -5.60 -2.11 -9.66
N GLN A 8 -5.62 -3.39 -10.02
CA GLN A 8 -6.84 -4.20 -10.06
C GLN A 8 -7.44 -4.44 -8.65
N MET A 9 -6.57 -4.61 -7.64
CA MET A 9 -7.00 -4.80 -6.24
C MET A 9 -7.62 -3.53 -5.62
N ARG A 10 -7.32 -2.34 -6.15
CA ARG A 10 -7.83 -1.09 -5.60
C ARG A 10 -9.35 -0.97 -5.71
N ASP A 11 -9.95 -1.50 -6.77
CA ASP A 11 -11.40 -1.45 -6.99
C ASP A 11 -12.18 -2.27 -5.95
N GLY A 12 -11.67 -3.47 -5.61
CA GLY A 12 -12.26 -4.31 -4.58
C GLY A 12 -12.11 -3.72 -3.18
N LEU A 13 -10.95 -3.13 -2.89
CA LEU A 13 -10.71 -2.37 -1.66
C LEU A 13 -11.65 -1.16 -1.54
N GLN A 14 -11.86 -0.41 -2.61
CA GLN A 14 -12.75 0.75 -2.61
C GLN A 14 -14.18 0.37 -2.22
N GLN A 15 -14.69 -0.75 -2.72
CA GLN A 15 -16.03 -1.24 -2.37
C GLN A 15 -16.11 -1.64 -0.89
N ARG A 16 -15.04 -2.20 -0.32
CA ARG A 16 -15.00 -2.63 1.10
C ARG A 16 -14.86 -1.46 2.08
N VAL A 17 -13.97 -0.50 1.81
CA VAL A 17 -13.68 0.60 2.75
C VAL A 17 -14.53 1.84 2.51
N GLY A 18 -15.20 1.92 1.36
CA GLY A 18 -15.97 3.08 0.93
C GLY A 18 -15.12 4.17 0.27
N ARG A 19 -15.73 4.91 -0.66
CA ARG A 19 -15.04 5.90 -1.52
C ARG A 19 -14.23 6.94 -0.75
N ASN A 20 -14.78 7.53 0.31
CA ASN A 20 -14.10 8.60 1.05
C ASN A 20 -12.83 8.08 1.74
N ASN A 21 -12.90 6.92 2.38
CA ASN A 21 -11.74 6.29 3.00
C ASN A 21 -10.71 5.87 1.95
N PHE A 22 -11.16 5.33 0.82
CA PHE A 22 -10.29 4.91 -0.26
C PHE A 22 -9.46 6.08 -0.79
N VAL A 23 -10.11 7.18 -1.19
CA VAL A 23 -9.43 8.37 -1.74
C VAL A 23 -8.46 8.98 -0.72
N THR A 24 -8.85 9.00 0.55
CA THR A 24 -8.04 9.65 1.60
C THR A 24 -6.84 8.79 2.01
N TRP A 25 -7.02 7.48 2.13
CA TRP A 25 -6.10 6.62 2.88
C TRP A 25 -5.51 5.45 2.09
N ILE A 26 -6.17 4.99 1.03
CA ILE A 26 -5.72 3.83 0.25
C ILE A 26 -5.08 4.27 -1.07
N GLU A 27 -5.69 5.21 -1.77
CA GLU A 27 -5.18 5.73 -3.04
C GLU A 27 -3.77 6.33 -2.95
N PRO A 28 -3.38 7.05 -1.86
CA PRO A 28 -2.02 7.56 -1.75
C PRO A 28 -0.94 6.50 -1.52
N LEU A 29 -1.32 5.25 -1.23
CA LEU A 29 -0.38 4.15 -1.04
C LEU A 29 0.21 3.72 -2.38
N LYS A 30 1.54 3.59 -2.43
CA LYS A 30 2.23 3.02 -3.59
C LYS A 30 2.84 1.69 -3.22
N LEU A 31 2.50 0.63 -3.94
CA LEU A 31 3.12 -0.67 -3.71
C LEU A 31 4.56 -0.66 -4.23
N ALA A 32 5.53 -0.70 -3.31
CA ALA A 32 6.96 -0.74 -3.64
C ALA A 32 7.41 -2.17 -4.01
N GLY A 33 6.75 -3.19 -3.47
CA GLY A 33 7.03 -4.58 -3.80
C GLY A 33 6.33 -5.57 -2.90
N VAL A 34 6.28 -6.84 -3.34
CA VAL A 34 5.77 -7.97 -2.57
C VAL A 34 6.77 -9.12 -2.69
N GLY A 35 7.21 -9.68 -1.57
CA GLY A 35 8.12 -10.82 -1.52
C GLY A 35 8.31 -11.33 -0.09
N GLU A 36 8.68 -12.60 0.06
CA GLU A 36 8.91 -13.25 1.38
C GLU A 36 7.73 -13.05 2.37
N GLY A 37 6.50 -13.07 1.86
CA GLY A 37 5.30 -12.85 2.69
C GLY A 37 5.04 -11.41 3.11
N VAL A 38 5.79 -10.44 2.59
CA VAL A 38 5.69 -9.02 2.97
C VAL A 38 5.30 -8.17 1.77
N ALA A 39 4.26 -7.34 1.92
CA ALA A 39 3.93 -6.27 1.00
C ALA A 39 4.41 -4.93 1.56
N ARG A 40 5.24 -4.21 0.78
CA ARG A 40 5.81 -2.92 1.15
C ARG A 40 5.11 -1.79 0.44
N PHE A 41 4.65 -0.80 1.20
CA PHE A 41 3.99 0.39 0.69
C PHE A 41 4.79 1.65 1.02
N GLU A 42 4.90 2.53 0.03
CA GLU A 42 5.32 3.91 0.26
C GLU A 42 4.13 4.73 0.73
N VAL A 43 4.35 5.53 1.77
CA VAL A 43 3.34 6.41 2.37
C VAL A 43 3.81 7.86 2.40
N PRO A 44 2.88 8.85 2.41
CA PRO A 44 3.25 10.26 2.49
C PRO A 44 4.02 10.63 3.76
N THR A 45 3.63 10.06 4.90
CA THR A 45 4.22 10.32 6.22
C THR A 45 4.15 9.07 7.10
N VAL A 46 4.95 9.02 8.16
CA VAL A 46 4.91 7.93 9.15
C VAL A 46 3.52 7.85 9.80
N PHE A 47 2.94 8.99 10.19
CA PHE A 47 1.58 9.05 10.74
C PHE A 47 0.54 8.45 9.80
N PHE A 48 0.64 8.74 8.50
CA PHE A 48 -0.25 8.17 7.51
C PHE A 48 -0.14 6.64 7.46
N GLY A 49 1.10 6.12 7.44
CA GLY A 49 1.35 4.68 7.48
C GLY A 49 0.81 4.01 8.74
N ASP A 50 1.07 4.60 9.91
CA ASP A 50 0.57 4.08 11.20
C ASP A 50 -0.96 4.05 11.24
N TRP A 51 -1.60 5.12 10.78
CA TRP A 51 -3.05 5.22 10.77
C TRP A 51 -3.64 4.20 9.78
N VAL A 52 -3.10 4.07 8.57
CA VAL A 52 -3.53 3.06 7.59
C VAL A 52 -3.34 1.64 8.14
N SER A 53 -2.18 1.35 8.74
CA SER A 53 -1.89 0.04 9.31
C SER A 53 -2.91 -0.35 10.38
N ARG A 54 -3.30 0.59 11.25
CA ARG A 54 -4.24 0.33 12.34
C ARG A 54 -5.68 0.18 11.88
N ASN A 55 -6.11 0.98 10.89
CA ASN A 55 -7.52 1.05 10.49
C ASN A 55 -7.85 0.15 9.31
N PHE A 56 -6.90 -0.08 8.40
CA PHE A 56 -7.14 -0.78 7.14
C PHE A 56 -6.15 -1.91 6.85
N GLY A 57 -5.19 -2.16 7.74
CA GLY A 57 -4.16 -3.19 7.55
C GLY A 57 -4.73 -4.56 7.23
N ASP A 58 -5.73 -5.02 7.99
CA ASP A 58 -6.35 -6.32 7.76
C ASP A 58 -7.13 -6.39 6.44
N HIS A 59 -7.84 -5.32 6.08
CA HIS A 59 -8.54 -5.24 4.79
C HIS A 59 -7.58 -5.29 3.62
N ILE A 60 -6.46 -4.57 3.70
CA ILE A 60 -5.41 -4.58 2.67
C ILE A 60 -4.78 -5.97 2.59
N ARG A 61 -4.40 -6.57 3.72
CA ARG A 61 -3.76 -7.89 3.78
C ARG A 61 -4.65 -8.99 3.20
N LEU A 62 -5.91 -9.04 3.63
CA LEU A 62 -6.87 -10.03 3.14
C LEU A 62 -7.08 -9.90 1.63
N HIS A 63 -7.17 -8.66 1.14
CA HIS A 63 -7.42 -8.43 -0.28
C HIS A 63 -6.19 -8.77 -1.16
N LEU A 64 -4.97 -8.51 -0.65
CA LEU A 64 -3.74 -8.98 -1.30
C LEU A 64 -3.70 -10.52 -1.36
N ALA A 65 -4.11 -11.20 -0.28
CA ALA A 65 -4.22 -12.66 -0.23
C ALA A 65 -5.23 -13.23 -1.22
N GLU A 66 -6.40 -12.61 -1.36
CA GLU A 66 -7.41 -12.99 -2.35
C GLU A 66 -6.89 -12.90 -3.80
N GLY A 67 -6.00 -11.96 -4.11
CA GLY A 67 -5.36 -11.86 -5.42
C GLY A 67 -4.10 -12.70 -5.60
N GLY A 68 -3.89 -13.72 -4.76
CA GLY A 68 -2.83 -14.72 -4.92
C GLY A 68 -1.49 -14.33 -4.28
N ALA A 69 -1.43 -13.24 -3.52
CA ALA A 69 -0.24 -12.84 -2.78
C ALA A 69 -0.30 -13.47 -1.39
N ALA A 70 0.50 -14.48 -1.10
CA ALA A 70 0.61 -15.01 0.28
C ALA A 70 1.28 -13.96 1.19
N VAL A 71 0.55 -12.89 1.54
CA VAL A 71 1.01 -11.76 2.33
C VAL A 71 0.60 -11.97 3.77
N GLU A 72 1.60 -12.09 4.62
CA GLU A 72 1.48 -12.23 6.06
C GLU A 72 1.64 -10.89 6.77
N ARG A 73 2.44 -9.98 6.20
CA ARG A 73 2.76 -8.69 6.81
C ARG A 73 2.70 -7.54 5.81
N LEU A 74 2.28 -6.39 6.30
CA LEU A 74 2.36 -5.10 5.61
C LEU A 74 3.46 -4.25 6.24
N GLU A 75 4.26 -3.60 5.41
CA GLU A 75 5.26 -2.62 5.84
C GLU A 75 4.97 -1.28 5.17
N PHE A 76 4.96 -0.21 5.96
CA PHE A 76 4.73 1.15 5.48
C PHE A 76 5.98 1.98 5.73
N ALA A 77 6.53 2.58 4.67
CA ALA A 77 7.72 3.40 4.74
C ALA A 77 7.50 4.72 4.01
N VAL A 78 8.06 5.82 4.51
CA VAL A 78 8.01 7.09 3.78
C VAL A 78 8.89 6.95 2.54
N ALA A 79 8.37 7.37 1.39
CA ALA A 79 9.15 7.37 0.15
C ALA A 79 10.48 8.12 0.38
N PRO A 80 11.64 7.53 0.06
CA PRO A 80 12.90 8.24 0.20
C PRO A 80 12.83 9.52 -0.62
N ARG A 81 13.17 10.66 -0.01
CA ARG A 81 13.31 11.92 -0.73
C ARG A 81 14.35 11.67 -1.82
N ARG A 82 13.92 11.61 -3.08
CA ARG A 82 14.82 11.54 -4.23
C ARG A 82 15.78 12.73 -4.11
N ALA A 83 17.04 12.48 -3.75
CA ALA A 83 18.04 13.51 -3.78
C ALA A 83 18.09 14.03 -5.24
N PRO A 84 18.10 15.36 -5.47
CA PRO A 84 18.34 15.85 -6.81
C PRO A 84 19.68 15.27 -7.28
N PRO A 85 19.81 14.88 -8.56
CA PRO A 85 21.08 14.42 -9.07
C PRO A 85 22.13 15.49 -8.76
N ALA A 86 23.22 15.09 -8.11
CA ALA A 86 24.36 15.98 -7.91
C ALA A 86 24.84 16.40 -9.30
N SER A 87 24.73 17.69 -9.61
CA SER A 87 25.36 18.24 -10.81
C SER A 87 26.88 18.06 -10.70
N PRO A 88 27.57 17.70 -11.79
CA PRO A 88 29.02 17.52 -11.81
C PRO A 88 29.79 18.81 -11.51
#